data_AF-A0A520D8P4-F1
#
_entry.id   AF-A0A520D8P4-F1
#
_cell.length_a   1.000
_cell.length_b   1.000
_cell.length_c   1.000
_cell.angle_alpha   90.00
_cell.angle_beta   90.00
_cell.angle_gamma   90.00
#
_symmetry.space_group_name_H-M   'P 1'
#
loop_
_entity.id
_entity.type
_entity.pdbx_description
1 polymer ?
#
loop_
_entity_poly.entity_id
_entity_poly.type
_entity_poly.pdbx_seq_one_letter_code
_entity_poly.pdbx_strand_id
1 'polypeptide(L)'
;MRHAKFRWLKIAVFLCVLSLIGYFGADVKPRPNGGSWMGYTLGTIGALLIVWLTLLGYRKRHMTRGAWSLKAWTSAHVYLGLSLVVVATLHTGFQFGWNVHTLAYVLMMLVILSGIFGISAYATLPQQLSSNRGELTQRQMLDALRAIDRQLHEAAQPLDRHYADFVLAALEQDPFAGGLFARLTSLYPGCATRAAINGFSRASLIETREPAIQRIESLLQRRQSQLDRMRRHMRIRGMLEVWLYVHVPITFALLAALTAHIISVFYYW
;
A
#
# COMPACT_ATOMS: atom_id res chain seq x y z
N MET A 1 11.18 6.13 10.44
CA MET A 1 12.33 5.20 10.53
C MET A 1 13.41 5.65 11.54
N ARG A 2 13.70 6.96 11.68
CA ARG A 2 14.58 7.46 12.75
C ARG A 2 13.84 7.56 14.10
N HIS A 3 13.77 6.46 14.85
CA HIS A 3 13.42 6.49 16.28
C HIS A 3 14.71 6.35 17.10
N ALA A 4 14.96 7.29 18.02
CA ALA A 4 16.05 7.27 18.99
C ALA A 4 17.41 6.77 18.43
N LYS A 5 18.05 7.54 17.53
CA LYS A 5 19.37 7.22 16.95
C LYS A 5 19.50 5.80 16.34
N PHE A 6 18.45 5.31 15.66
CA PHE A 6 18.42 3.99 15.00
C PHE A 6 18.62 2.80 15.95
N ARG A 7 18.20 2.90 17.22
CA ARG A 7 18.33 1.83 18.23
C ARG A 7 17.92 0.44 17.71
N TRP A 8 16.76 0.33 17.07
CA TRP A 8 16.23 -0.95 16.58
C TRP A 8 17.02 -1.52 15.40
N LEU A 9 17.61 -0.67 14.56
CA LEU A 9 18.55 -1.13 13.53
C LEU A 9 19.80 -1.73 14.17
N LYS A 10 20.36 -1.08 15.20
CA LYS A 10 21.52 -1.61 15.93
C LYS A 10 21.22 -2.96 16.57
N ILE A 11 20.03 -3.11 17.17
CA ILE A 11 19.59 -4.39 17.75
C ILE A 11 19.44 -5.46 16.66
N ALA A 12 18.81 -5.14 15.54
CA ALA A 12 18.64 -6.07 14.42
C ALA A 12 20.00 -6.50 13.82
N VAL A 13 20.92 -5.55 13.62
CA VAL A 13 22.29 -5.84 13.14
C VAL A 13 23.04 -6.69 14.15
N PHE A 14 22.98 -6.34 15.43
CA PHE A 14 23.61 -7.13 16.50
C PHE A 14 23.07 -8.57 16.52
N LEU A 15 21.75 -8.74 16.40
CA LEU A 15 21.12 -10.05 16.30
C LEU A 15 21.64 -10.83 15.09
N CYS A 16 21.66 -10.23 13.89
CA CYS A 16 22.18 -10.88 12.68
C CYS A 16 23.65 -11.29 12.84
N VAL A 17 24.49 -10.40 13.36
CA VAL A 17 25.92 -10.66 13.59
C VAL A 17 26.10 -11.78 14.60
N LEU A 18 25.37 -11.76 15.72
CA LEU A 18 25.42 -12.80 16.73
C LEU A 18 24.96 -14.16 16.17
N SER A 19 23.89 -14.18 15.37
CA SER A 19 23.43 -15.40 14.69
C SER A 19 24.45 -15.94 13.69
N LEU A 20 25.13 -15.07 12.94
CA LEU A 20 26.20 -15.47 12.01
C LEU A 20 27.40 -16.03 12.76
N ILE A 21 27.88 -15.34 13.80
CA ILE A 21 29.00 -15.81 14.62
C ILE A 21 28.66 -17.15 15.26
N GLY A 22 27.47 -17.30 15.84
CA GLY A 22 27.03 -18.56 16.44
C GLY A 22 26.93 -19.69 15.40
N TYR A 23 26.44 -19.40 14.20
CA TYR A 23 26.27 -20.41 13.14
C TYR A 23 27.61 -20.93 12.62
N PHE A 24 28.58 -20.03 12.38
CA PHE A 24 29.92 -20.41 11.89
C PHE A 24 30.86 -20.88 12.99
N GLY A 25 30.62 -20.47 14.25
CA GLY A 25 31.42 -20.88 15.41
C GLY A 25 30.97 -22.21 16.03
N ALA A 26 29.76 -22.67 15.73
CA ALA A 26 29.26 -23.96 16.20
C ALA A 26 29.84 -25.11 15.35
N ASP A 27 30.63 -25.99 15.95
CA ASP A 27 31.12 -27.21 15.29
C ASP A 27 30.00 -28.26 15.19
N VAL A 28 29.13 -28.12 14.18
CA VAL A 28 28.04 -29.06 13.88
C VAL A 28 28.36 -29.82 12.60
N LYS A 29 28.63 -31.13 12.72
CA LYS A 29 28.93 -32.03 11.60
C LYS A 29 27.70 -32.85 11.18
N PRO A 30 27.51 -33.15 9.88
CA PRO A 30 28.31 -32.70 8.74
C PRO A 30 28.03 -31.24 8.35
N ARG A 31 26.82 -30.71 8.61
CA ARG A 31 26.44 -29.29 8.49
C ARG A 31 25.31 -28.94 9.47
N PRO A 32 25.24 -27.70 9.99
CA PRO A 32 24.08 -27.23 10.73
C PRO A 32 22.81 -27.34 9.88
N ASN A 33 21.74 -27.88 10.47
CA ASN A 33 20.40 -27.94 9.88
C ASN A 33 19.36 -27.53 10.93
N GLY A 34 18.09 -27.43 10.52
CA GLY A 34 16.99 -27.02 11.41
C GLY A 34 16.81 -27.88 12.66
N GLY A 35 17.20 -29.15 12.62
CA GLY A 35 17.16 -30.08 13.75
C GLY A 35 18.41 -30.09 14.64
N SER A 36 19.46 -29.35 14.30
CA SER A 36 20.64 -29.20 15.16
C SER A 36 20.31 -28.32 16.37
N TRP A 37 21.08 -28.43 17.47
CA TRP A 37 20.90 -27.57 18.65
C TRP A 37 20.93 -26.07 18.30
N MET A 38 21.80 -25.69 17.35
CA MET A 38 21.89 -24.34 16.80
C MET A 38 20.65 -23.99 15.98
N GLY A 39 20.19 -24.92 15.16
CA GLY A 39 18.93 -24.83 14.41
C GLY A 39 17.74 -24.57 15.32
N TYR A 40 17.55 -25.35 16.37
CA TYR A 40 16.49 -25.15 17.37
C TYR A 40 16.57 -23.77 18.01
N THR A 41 17.76 -23.33 18.42
CA THR A 41 17.95 -22.00 19.03
C THR A 41 17.53 -20.88 18.08
N LEU A 42 18.00 -20.91 16.82
CA LEU A 42 17.62 -19.93 15.80
C LEU A 42 16.12 -20.02 15.45
N GLY A 43 15.57 -21.23 15.43
CA GLY A 43 14.15 -21.49 15.17
C GLY A 43 13.26 -20.90 16.27
N THR A 44 13.61 -21.10 17.54
CA THR A 44 12.90 -20.51 18.69
C THR A 44 12.97 -18.99 18.66
N ILE A 45 14.15 -18.41 18.42
CA ILE A 45 14.32 -16.95 18.28
C ILE A 45 13.45 -16.43 17.12
N GLY A 46 13.50 -17.10 15.96
CA GLY A 46 12.70 -16.74 14.79
C GLY A 46 11.20 -16.81 15.05
N ALA A 47 10.71 -17.88 15.68
CA ALA A 47 9.30 -18.05 16.02
C ALA A 47 8.82 -16.97 17.01
N LEU A 48 9.59 -16.70 18.07
CA LEU A 48 9.29 -15.64 19.04
C LEU A 48 9.26 -14.27 18.37
N LEU A 49 10.20 -14.00 17.45
CA LEU A 49 10.20 -12.78 16.65
C LEU A 49 8.95 -12.67 15.77
N ILE A 50 8.57 -13.74 15.05
CA ILE A 50 7.36 -13.73 14.22
C ILE A 50 6.13 -13.41 15.07
N VAL A 51 5.94 -14.10 16.21
CA VAL A 51 4.83 -13.83 17.14
C VAL A 51 4.89 -12.39 17.65
N TRP A 52 6.06 -11.91 18.05
CA TRP A 52 6.22 -10.53 18.51
C TRP A 52 5.88 -9.49 17.43
N LEU A 53 6.26 -9.76 16.18
CA LEU A 53 5.98 -8.88 15.05
C LEU A 53 4.49 -8.79 14.76
N THR A 54 3.74 -9.89 14.87
CA THR A 54 2.28 -9.90 14.64
C THR A 54 1.50 -9.15 15.72
N LEU A 55 2.04 -9.03 16.94
CA LEU A 55 1.45 -8.21 18.03
C LEU A 55 1.33 -6.72 17.67
N LEU A 56 2.03 -6.21 16.65
CA LEU A 56 1.81 -4.84 16.16
C LEU A 56 0.34 -4.64 15.71
N GLY A 57 -0.28 -5.65 15.11
CA GLY A 57 -1.67 -5.60 14.65
C GLY A 57 -2.66 -5.39 15.79
N TYR A 58 -2.42 -6.06 16.92
CA TYR A 58 -3.20 -5.88 18.15
C TYR A 58 -2.93 -4.51 18.79
N ARG A 59 -1.66 -4.13 18.91
CA ARG A 59 -1.25 -2.86 19.53
C ARG A 59 -1.82 -1.63 18.82
N LYS A 60 -1.95 -1.66 17.48
CA LYS A 60 -2.54 -0.55 16.72
C LYS A 60 -3.98 -0.24 17.17
N ARG A 61 -4.68 -1.20 17.79
CA ARG A 61 -6.04 -1.05 18.33
C ARG A 61 -6.08 -0.63 19.80
N HIS A 62 -4.97 -0.77 20.54
CA HIS A 62 -4.83 -0.41 21.95
C HIS A 62 -3.68 0.59 22.15
N MET A 63 -3.95 1.87 21.84
CA MET A 63 -2.93 2.92 21.84
C MET A 63 -2.59 3.39 23.27
N THR A 64 -1.34 3.20 23.71
CA THR A 64 -0.80 3.73 24.98
C THR A 64 0.23 4.83 24.74
N ARG A 65 0.30 5.84 25.62
CA ARG A 65 1.32 6.91 25.60
C ARG A 65 2.56 6.48 26.40
N GLY A 66 3.78 6.84 25.96
CA GLY A 66 5.03 6.60 26.71
C GLY A 66 6.21 6.05 25.89
N ALA A 67 7.21 5.45 26.57
CA ALA A 67 8.44 4.87 26.00
C ALA A 67 8.18 3.77 24.94
N TRP A 68 6.96 3.23 24.93
CA TRP A 68 6.45 2.28 23.95
C TRP A 68 5.58 2.96 22.90
N SER A 69 6.09 4.03 22.28
CA SER A 69 5.33 4.76 21.26
C SER A 69 5.05 3.89 20.03
N LEU A 70 3.95 4.16 19.31
CA LEU A 70 3.64 3.50 18.03
C LEU A 70 4.83 3.60 17.05
N LYS A 71 5.50 4.77 17.03
CA LYS A 71 6.70 5.01 16.21
C LYS A 71 7.85 4.06 16.57
N ALA A 72 8.07 3.79 17.85
CA ALA A 72 9.09 2.86 18.32
C ALA A 72 8.77 1.42 17.87
N TRP A 73 7.51 1.00 18.04
CA TRP A 73 7.08 -0.36 17.69
C TRP A 73 7.08 -0.60 16.18
N THR A 74 6.61 0.35 15.38
CA THR A 74 6.71 0.25 13.91
C THR A 74 8.17 0.19 13.48
N SER A 75 9.07 0.97 14.09
CA SER A 75 10.50 0.88 13.81
C SER A 75 11.07 -0.49 14.19
N ALA A 76 10.71 -1.04 15.35
CA ALA A 76 11.10 -2.37 15.78
C ALA A 76 10.60 -3.42 14.78
N HIS A 77 9.33 -3.33 14.39
CA HIS A 77 8.69 -4.28 13.48
C HIS A 77 9.41 -4.36 12.13
N VAL A 78 9.79 -3.20 11.58
CA VAL A 78 10.55 -3.15 10.31
C VAL A 78 11.94 -3.78 10.47
N TYR A 79 12.74 -3.32 11.43
CA TYR A 79 14.13 -3.77 11.53
C TYR A 79 14.26 -5.22 12.00
N LEU A 80 13.44 -5.65 12.97
CA LEU A 80 13.40 -7.05 13.42
C LEU A 80 12.80 -7.96 12.34
N GLY A 81 11.80 -7.50 11.60
CA GLY A 81 11.26 -8.22 10.45
C GLY A 81 12.33 -8.46 9.37
N LEU A 82 13.19 -7.48 9.10
CA LEU A 82 14.32 -7.68 8.19
C LEU A 82 15.37 -8.66 8.73
N SER A 83 15.63 -8.67 10.04
CA SER A 83 16.58 -9.62 10.65
C SER A 83 16.14 -11.08 10.52
N LEU A 84 14.83 -11.35 10.43
CA LEU A 84 14.30 -12.69 10.19
C LEU A 84 14.79 -13.32 8.89
N VAL A 85 15.13 -12.52 7.86
CA VAL A 85 15.74 -13.04 6.63
C VAL A 85 17.02 -13.81 6.97
N VAL A 86 17.88 -13.24 7.81
CA VAL A 86 19.14 -13.88 8.20
C VAL A 86 18.88 -15.04 9.15
N VAL A 87 18.13 -14.80 10.23
CA VAL A 87 17.90 -15.80 11.29
C VAL A 87 17.20 -17.05 10.74
N ALA A 88 16.15 -16.89 9.94
CA ALA A 88 15.43 -18.03 9.37
C ALA A 88 16.24 -18.77 8.29
N THR A 89 17.03 -18.06 7.47
CA THR A 89 17.90 -18.70 6.48
C THR A 89 18.99 -19.54 7.15
N LEU A 90 19.58 -19.04 8.24
CA LEU A 90 20.55 -19.81 9.03
C LEU A 90 19.86 -21.00 9.72
N HIS A 91 18.63 -20.84 10.21
CA HIS A 91 17.85 -21.93 10.79
C HIS A 91 17.62 -23.07 9.79
N THR A 92 17.29 -22.78 8.52
CA THR A 92 17.08 -23.84 7.52
C THR A 92 18.37 -24.55 7.11
N GLY A 93 19.54 -24.02 7.46
CA GLY A 93 20.82 -24.55 6.98
C GLY A 93 20.95 -24.54 5.45
N PHE A 94 20.23 -23.63 4.78
CA PHE A 94 20.11 -23.53 3.32
C PHE A 94 19.49 -24.77 2.64
N GLN A 95 18.71 -25.56 3.38
CA GLN A 95 18.02 -26.75 2.86
C GLN A 95 16.56 -26.42 2.58
N PHE A 96 16.18 -26.50 1.30
CA PHE A 96 14.82 -26.25 0.84
C PHE A 96 14.26 -27.46 0.11
N GLY A 97 12.98 -27.74 0.32
CA GLY A 97 12.28 -28.87 -0.29
C GLY A 97 10.77 -28.62 -0.39
N TRP A 98 10.01 -29.60 -0.89
CA TRP A 98 8.55 -29.48 -0.99
C TRP A 98 7.87 -29.89 0.32
N ASN A 99 7.97 -29.02 1.33
CA ASN A 99 7.47 -29.29 2.67
C ASN A 99 6.93 -28.02 3.37
N VAL A 100 6.27 -28.23 4.51
CA VAL A 100 5.71 -27.14 5.33
C VAL A 100 6.79 -26.17 5.82
N HIS A 101 8.02 -26.64 6.02
CA HIS A 101 9.15 -25.79 6.43
C HIS A 101 9.51 -24.76 5.35
N THR A 102 9.61 -25.20 4.10
CA THR A 102 9.89 -24.31 2.97
C THR A 102 8.71 -23.39 2.68
N LEU A 103 7.47 -23.89 2.84
CA LEU A 103 6.27 -23.05 2.75
C LEU A 103 6.28 -21.92 3.77
N ALA A 104 6.60 -22.21 5.04
CA ALA A 104 6.71 -21.19 6.08
C ALA A 104 7.79 -20.14 5.75
N TYR A 105 8.95 -20.57 5.22
CA TYR A 105 10.01 -19.67 4.77
C TYR A 105 9.57 -18.77 3.60
N VAL A 106 8.90 -19.34 2.58
CA VAL A 106 8.40 -18.58 1.42
C VAL A 106 7.34 -17.55 1.85
N LEU A 107 6.38 -17.96 2.69
CA LEU A 107 5.37 -17.05 3.24
C LEU A 107 6.02 -15.93 4.05
N MET A 108 7.04 -16.24 4.87
CA MET A 108 7.79 -15.24 5.62
C MET A 108 8.46 -14.24 4.68
N MET A 109 9.11 -14.72 3.61
CA MET A 109 9.73 -13.85 2.62
C MET A 109 8.71 -12.94 1.93
N LEU A 110 7.54 -13.48 1.56
CA LEU A 110 6.45 -12.69 0.97
C LEU A 110 5.95 -11.60 1.92
N VAL A 111 5.78 -11.90 3.21
CA VAL A 111 5.41 -10.89 4.24
C VAL A 111 6.48 -9.80 4.34
N ILE A 112 7.76 -10.17 4.38
CA ILE A 112 8.88 -9.22 4.48
C ILE A 112 8.95 -8.31 3.26
N LEU A 113 8.90 -8.88 2.04
CA LEU A 113 8.90 -8.11 0.79
C LEU A 113 7.68 -7.18 0.68
N SER A 114 6.50 -7.69 1.03
CA SER A 114 5.28 -6.89 1.15
C SER A 114 5.42 -5.77 2.18
N GLY A 115 6.09 -6.03 3.30
CA GLY A 115 6.40 -5.02 4.33
C GLY A 115 7.31 -3.91 3.82
N ILE A 116 8.35 -4.25 3.05
CA ILE A 116 9.25 -3.28 2.41
C ILE A 116 8.48 -2.36 1.47
N PHE A 117 7.61 -2.93 0.63
CA PHE A 117 6.69 -2.15 -0.21
C PHE A 117 5.76 -1.26 0.61
N GLY A 118 5.23 -1.76 1.73
CA GLY A 118 4.43 -0.98 2.67
C GLY A 118 5.16 0.26 3.19
N ILE A 119 6.44 0.12 3.55
CA ILE A 119 7.25 1.23 4.04
C ILE A 119 7.48 2.29 2.97
N SER A 120 7.82 1.89 1.74
CA SER A 120 8.03 2.84 0.64
C SER A 120 6.74 3.58 0.28
N ALA A 121 5.61 2.87 0.26
CA ALA A 121 4.28 3.44 0.09
C ALA A 121 3.94 4.42 1.22
N TYR A 122 4.07 4.04 2.50
CA TYR A 122 3.77 4.92 3.63
C TYR A 122 4.71 6.12 3.77
N ALA A 123 5.95 6.04 3.29
CA ALA A 123 6.89 7.16 3.34
C ALA A 123 6.54 8.25 2.32
N THR A 124 5.96 7.87 1.17
CA THR A 124 5.77 8.77 0.02
C THR A 124 4.32 9.21 -0.17
N LEU A 125 3.37 8.30 0.05
CA LEU A 125 1.96 8.51 -0.26
C LEU A 125 1.24 9.53 0.63
N PRO A 126 1.50 9.65 1.96
CA PRO A 126 0.84 10.66 2.80
C PRO A 126 1.17 12.09 2.39
N GLN A 127 2.41 12.37 1.98
CA GLN A 127 2.80 13.68 1.45
C GLN A 127 2.07 13.96 0.13
N GLN A 128 1.95 12.97 -0.75
CA GLN A 128 1.18 13.11 -1.99
C GLN A 128 -0.33 13.29 -1.75
N LEU A 129 -0.90 12.62 -0.75
CA LEU A 129 -2.29 12.82 -0.33
C LEU A 129 -2.51 14.24 0.18
N SER A 130 -1.60 14.72 1.04
CA SER A 130 -1.66 16.07 1.60
C SER A 130 -1.49 17.13 0.51
N SER A 131 -0.51 16.98 -0.38
CA SER A 131 -0.26 17.95 -1.46
C SER A 131 -1.39 17.96 -2.50
N ASN A 132 -1.98 16.80 -2.78
CA ASN A 132 -3.09 16.69 -3.73
C ASN A 132 -4.41 17.24 -3.16
N ARG A 133 -4.58 17.16 -1.84
CA ARG A 133 -5.75 17.68 -1.12
C ARG A 133 -5.61 19.19 -0.84
N GLY A 134 -4.39 19.70 -0.68
CA GLY A 134 -4.14 21.06 -0.21
C GLY A 134 -4.82 21.27 1.15
N GLU A 135 -5.60 22.34 1.28
CA GLU A 135 -6.40 22.65 2.47
C GLU A 135 -7.83 22.10 2.41
N LEU A 136 -8.28 21.60 1.25
CA LEU A 136 -9.67 21.19 1.03
C LEU A 136 -9.96 19.85 1.69
N THR A 137 -11.13 19.63 2.29
CA THR A 137 -11.60 18.32 2.71
C THR A 137 -12.12 17.48 1.55
N GLN A 138 -12.24 16.15 1.71
CA GLN A 138 -12.87 15.29 0.70
C GLN A 138 -14.29 15.78 0.35
N ARG A 139 -15.03 16.27 1.36
CA ARG A 139 -16.36 16.89 1.16
C ARG A 139 -16.24 18.16 0.34
N GLN A 140 -15.32 19.06 0.69
CA GLN A 140 -15.10 20.30 -0.07
C GLN A 140 -14.64 20.05 -1.52
N MET A 141 -13.88 18.98 -1.79
CA MET A 141 -13.54 18.58 -3.16
C MET A 141 -14.79 18.15 -3.96
N LEU A 142 -15.71 17.41 -3.34
CA LEU A 142 -16.99 17.05 -3.95
C LEU A 142 -17.89 18.28 -4.16
N ASP A 143 -17.92 19.19 -3.20
CA ASP A 143 -18.70 20.42 -3.29
C ASP A 143 -18.17 21.35 -4.38
N ALA A 144 -16.84 21.42 -4.55
CA ALA A 144 -16.21 22.14 -5.66
C ALA A 144 -16.59 21.53 -7.02
N LEU A 145 -16.60 20.20 -7.15
CA LEU A 145 -17.05 19.52 -8.37
C LEU A 145 -18.54 19.86 -8.66
N ARG A 146 -19.41 19.73 -7.65
CA ARG A 146 -20.84 20.07 -7.77
C ARG A 146 -21.08 21.53 -8.13
N ALA A 147 -20.24 22.45 -7.64
CA ALA A 147 -20.31 23.86 -8.01
C ALA A 147 -19.97 24.09 -9.48
N ILE A 148 -18.96 23.39 -10.01
CA ILE A 148 -18.62 23.43 -11.44
C ILE A 148 -19.76 22.82 -12.26
N ASP A 149 -20.34 21.70 -11.81
CA ASP A 149 -21.46 21.04 -12.50
C ASP A 149 -22.69 21.96 -12.62
N ARG A 150 -23.02 22.73 -11.57
CA ARG A 150 -24.07 23.76 -11.65
C ARG A 150 -23.74 24.86 -12.67
N GLN A 151 -22.51 25.37 -12.65
CA GLN A 151 -22.08 26.41 -13.61
C GLN A 151 -22.11 25.89 -15.06
N LEU A 152 -21.73 24.62 -15.28
CA LEU A 152 -21.83 23.97 -16.58
C LEU A 152 -23.28 23.84 -17.04
N HIS A 153 -24.17 23.41 -16.16
CA HIS A 153 -25.59 23.27 -16.47
C HIS A 153 -26.24 24.62 -16.83
N GLU A 154 -25.97 25.67 -16.06
CA GLU A 154 -26.45 27.04 -16.34
C GLU A 154 -25.89 27.58 -17.66
N ALA A 155 -24.59 27.42 -17.90
CA ALA A 155 -23.94 27.88 -19.12
C ALA A 155 -24.43 27.12 -20.36
N ALA A 156 -24.95 25.90 -20.19
CA ALA A 156 -25.41 25.03 -21.28
C ALA A 156 -26.84 25.31 -21.76
N GLN A 157 -27.66 26.02 -20.98
CA GLN A 157 -29.07 26.28 -21.34
C GLN A 157 -29.31 26.95 -22.71
N PRO A 158 -28.50 27.93 -23.16
CA PRO A 158 -28.73 28.60 -24.43
C PRO A 158 -28.12 27.87 -25.64
N LEU A 159 -27.44 26.73 -25.45
CA LEU A 159 -26.78 26.04 -26.57
C LEU A 159 -27.75 25.21 -27.41
N ASP A 160 -27.37 25.08 -28.68
CA ASP A 160 -27.96 24.09 -29.55
C ASP A 160 -27.82 22.68 -29.01
N ARG A 161 -28.80 21.84 -29.36
CA ARG A 161 -28.94 20.47 -28.88
C ARG A 161 -27.65 19.65 -29.00
N HIS A 162 -26.92 19.80 -30.11
CA HIS A 162 -25.68 19.09 -30.35
C HIS A 162 -24.61 19.35 -29.27
N TYR A 163 -24.47 20.61 -28.82
CA TYR A 163 -23.50 20.97 -27.79
C TYR A 163 -24.03 20.70 -26.38
N ALA A 164 -25.34 20.84 -26.17
CA ALA A 164 -25.99 20.51 -24.90
C ALA A 164 -25.81 19.02 -24.55
N ASP A 165 -25.91 18.11 -25.53
CA ASP A 165 -25.74 16.67 -25.33
C ASP A 165 -24.35 16.31 -24.79
N PHE A 166 -23.28 17.00 -25.23
CA PHE A 166 -21.92 16.79 -24.69
C PHE A 166 -21.82 17.20 -23.21
N VAL A 167 -22.47 18.30 -22.82
CA VAL A 167 -22.46 18.77 -21.43
C VAL A 167 -23.28 17.83 -20.55
N LEU A 168 -24.48 17.42 -21.00
CA LEU A 168 -25.33 16.48 -20.28
C LEU A 168 -24.63 15.14 -20.05
N ALA A 169 -23.98 14.57 -21.08
CA ALA A 169 -23.20 13.35 -20.94
C ALA A 169 -22.05 13.50 -19.93
N ALA A 170 -21.41 14.67 -19.86
CA ALA A 170 -20.39 14.94 -18.84
C ALA A 170 -20.98 15.02 -17.42
N LEU A 171 -22.16 15.63 -17.25
CA LEU A 171 -22.85 15.78 -15.97
C LEU A 171 -23.40 14.45 -15.43
N GLU A 172 -23.98 13.61 -16.31
CA GLU A 172 -24.51 12.29 -15.96
C GLU A 172 -23.43 11.24 -15.68
N GLN A 173 -22.20 11.50 -16.12
CA GLN A 173 -21.09 10.60 -15.89
C GLN A 173 -20.82 10.42 -14.39
N ASP A 174 -20.96 9.19 -13.89
CA ASP A 174 -20.43 8.82 -12.58
C ASP A 174 -18.90 8.95 -12.58
N PRO A 175 -18.32 9.88 -11.79
CA PRO A 175 -16.87 10.06 -11.69
C PRO A 175 -16.10 8.80 -11.26
N PHE A 176 -16.77 7.85 -10.61
CA PHE A 176 -16.18 6.71 -9.90
C PHE A 176 -16.66 5.32 -10.36
N ALA A 177 -17.40 5.24 -11.46
CA ALA A 177 -17.94 3.98 -12.00
C ALA A 177 -16.86 2.94 -12.39
N GLY A 178 -15.59 3.35 -12.50
CA GLY A 178 -14.49 2.42 -12.71
C GLY A 178 -14.29 1.47 -11.52
N GLY A 179 -14.21 0.16 -11.81
CA GLY A 179 -13.90 -0.88 -10.81
C GLY A 179 -12.50 -0.72 -10.18
N LEU A 180 -12.10 -1.70 -9.35
CA LEU A 180 -10.83 -1.64 -8.59
C LEU A 180 -9.61 -1.33 -9.49
N PHE A 181 -9.54 -1.96 -10.67
CA PHE A 181 -8.46 -1.73 -11.63
C PHE A 181 -8.42 -0.29 -12.16
N ALA A 182 -9.55 0.29 -12.56
CA ALA A 182 -9.60 1.68 -13.03
C ALA A 182 -9.22 2.68 -11.93
N ARG A 183 -9.58 2.39 -10.67
CA ARG A 183 -9.20 3.20 -9.51
C ARG A 183 -7.70 3.13 -9.22
N LEU A 184 -7.08 1.97 -9.42
CA LEU A 184 -5.65 1.76 -9.17
C LEU A 184 -4.75 2.25 -10.31
N THR A 185 -5.19 2.15 -11.57
CA THR A 185 -4.44 2.60 -12.75
C THR A 185 -4.72 4.05 -13.12
N SER A 186 -5.82 4.63 -12.62
CA SER A 186 -6.33 5.95 -13.03
C SER A 186 -6.69 6.05 -14.52
N LEU A 187 -6.91 4.91 -15.18
CA LEU A 187 -7.28 4.86 -16.59
C LEU A 187 -8.82 4.82 -16.71
N TYR A 188 -9.36 5.90 -17.30
CA TYR A 188 -10.80 6.05 -17.57
C TYR A 188 -10.99 6.32 -19.07
N PRO A 189 -11.01 5.26 -19.92
CA PRO A 189 -11.08 5.42 -21.37
C PRO A 189 -12.39 6.05 -21.85
N GLY A 190 -13.51 5.82 -21.16
CA GLY A 190 -14.82 6.41 -21.45
C GLY A 190 -15.13 7.71 -20.71
N CYS A 191 -14.16 8.62 -20.55
CA CYS A 191 -14.39 9.84 -19.78
C CYS A 191 -15.20 10.86 -20.59
N ALA A 192 -16.50 10.97 -20.34
CA ALA A 192 -17.41 11.89 -21.03
C ALA A 192 -16.97 13.36 -20.95
N THR A 193 -16.39 13.80 -19.82
CA THR A 193 -15.81 15.17 -19.73
C THR A 193 -14.68 15.40 -20.73
N ARG A 194 -13.83 14.38 -20.98
CA ARG A 194 -12.75 14.49 -21.96
C ARG A 194 -13.28 14.49 -23.39
N ALA A 195 -14.31 13.68 -23.65
CA ALA A 195 -15.02 13.70 -24.93
C ALA A 195 -15.65 15.07 -25.19
N ALA A 196 -16.29 15.67 -24.17
CA ALA A 196 -16.86 17.01 -24.25
C ALA A 196 -15.77 18.07 -24.52
N ILE A 197 -14.64 18.06 -23.80
CA ILE A 197 -13.52 18.99 -24.07
C ILE A 197 -13.07 18.87 -25.53
N ASN A 198 -12.92 17.66 -26.06
CA ASN A 198 -12.51 17.47 -27.45
C ASN A 198 -13.57 17.97 -28.45
N GLY A 199 -14.87 17.81 -28.14
CA GLY A 199 -15.97 18.34 -28.94
C GLY A 199 -15.99 19.87 -28.97
N PHE A 200 -15.91 20.51 -27.81
CA PHE A 200 -15.88 21.97 -27.67
C PHE A 200 -14.59 22.59 -28.22
N SER A 201 -13.44 21.93 -28.08
CA SER A 201 -12.17 22.40 -28.67
C SER A 201 -12.24 22.41 -30.20
N ARG A 202 -12.87 21.40 -30.83
CA ARG A 202 -13.13 21.39 -32.27
C ARG A 202 -14.10 22.50 -32.69
N ALA A 203 -15.17 22.71 -31.92
CA ALA A 203 -16.15 23.76 -32.16
C ALA A 203 -15.53 25.16 -32.09
N SER A 204 -14.71 25.43 -31.06
CA SER A 204 -14.05 26.72 -30.87
C SER A 204 -13.07 27.08 -32.01
N LEU A 205 -12.57 26.08 -32.76
CA LEU A 205 -11.71 26.31 -33.92
C LEU A 205 -12.50 26.71 -35.18
N ILE A 206 -13.80 26.36 -35.24
CA ILE A 206 -14.68 26.61 -36.39
C ILE A 206 -15.54 27.86 -36.12
N GLU A 207 -16.12 27.97 -34.93
CA GLU A 207 -17.06 29.01 -34.49
C GLU A 207 -16.37 30.04 -33.57
N THR A 208 -15.17 30.48 -33.97
CA THR A 208 -14.15 31.28 -33.23
C THR A 208 -14.60 32.48 -32.35
N ARG A 209 -15.88 32.80 -32.22
CA ARG A 209 -16.39 34.02 -31.57
C ARG A 209 -17.54 33.86 -30.58
N GLU A 210 -18.05 32.66 -30.30
CA GLU A 210 -19.10 32.53 -29.28
C GLU A 210 -18.51 32.53 -27.86
N PRO A 211 -18.74 33.58 -27.04
CA PRO A 211 -18.23 33.64 -25.67
C PRO A 211 -18.80 32.53 -24.78
N ALA A 212 -19.96 31.97 -25.16
CA ALA A 212 -20.58 30.83 -24.48
C ALA A 212 -19.77 29.54 -24.63
N ILE A 213 -19.30 29.23 -25.84
CA ILE A 213 -18.48 28.03 -26.14
C ILE A 213 -17.16 28.07 -25.36
N GLN A 214 -16.46 29.21 -25.38
CA GLN A 214 -15.21 29.39 -24.64
C GLN A 214 -15.41 29.26 -23.13
N ARG A 215 -16.51 29.81 -22.60
CA ARG A 215 -16.86 29.69 -21.18
C ARG A 215 -17.07 28.23 -20.79
N ILE A 216 -17.81 27.45 -21.58
CA ILE A 216 -18.06 26.03 -21.30
C ILE A 216 -16.79 25.22 -21.40
N GLU A 217 -15.96 25.44 -22.43
CA GLU A 217 -14.67 24.76 -22.54
C GLU A 217 -13.82 24.99 -21.29
N SER A 218 -13.73 26.24 -20.81
CA SER A 218 -12.99 26.57 -19.59
C SER A 218 -13.56 25.86 -18.34
N LEU A 219 -14.89 25.72 -18.26
CA LEU A 219 -15.56 25.02 -17.16
C LEU A 219 -15.34 23.51 -17.23
N LEU A 220 -15.37 22.91 -18.42
CA LEU A 220 -15.08 21.50 -18.65
C LEU A 220 -13.62 21.16 -18.31
N GLN A 221 -12.67 22.02 -18.69
CA GLN A 221 -11.26 21.88 -18.31
C GLN A 221 -11.08 21.96 -16.78
N ARG A 222 -11.75 22.90 -16.11
CA ARG A 222 -11.78 22.99 -14.64
C ARG A 222 -12.36 21.71 -14.03
N ARG A 223 -13.47 21.21 -14.55
CA ARG A 223 -14.09 19.94 -14.12
C ARG A 223 -13.12 18.77 -14.23
N GLN A 224 -12.48 18.61 -15.39
CA GLN A 224 -11.48 17.56 -15.64
C GLN A 224 -10.32 17.64 -14.63
N SER A 225 -9.81 18.84 -14.36
CA SER A 225 -8.74 19.02 -13.35
C SER A 225 -9.18 18.60 -11.94
N GLN A 226 -10.43 18.87 -11.55
CA GLN A 226 -10.97 18.45 -10.25
C GLN A 226 -11.16 16.93 -10.21
N LEU A 227 -11.69 16.33 -11.28
CA LEU A 227 -11.82 14.88 -11.40
C LEU A 227 -10.46 14.17 -11.28
N ASP A 228 -9.43 14.69 -11.94
CA ASP A 228 -8.09 14.09 -11.89
C ASP A 228 -7.48 14.19 -10.48
N ARG A 229 -7.68 15.33 -9.79
CA ARG A 229 -7.30 15.45 -8.36
C ARG A 229 -8.02 14.44 -7.48
N MET A 230 -9.33 14.26 -7.66
CA MET A 230 -10.12 13.31 -6.89
C MET A 230 -9.71 11.85 -7.18
N ARG A 231 -9.52 11.50 -8.45
CA ARG A 231 -9.07 10.16 -8.88
C ARG A 231 -7.68 9.84 -8.33
N ARG A 232 -6.75 10.81 -8.35
CA ARG A 232 -5.43 10.65 -7.72
C ARG A 232 -5.53 10.42 -6.22
N HIS A 233 -6.40 11.15 -5.52
CA HIS A 233 -6.65 10.95 -4.09
C HIS A 233 -7.14 9.53 -3.80
N MET A 234 -8.13 9.07 -4.56
CA MET A 234 -8.70 7.72 -4.44
C MET A 234 -7.66 6.63 -4.75
N ARG A 235 -6.85 6.80 -5.81
CA ARG A 235 -5.78 5.88 -6.17
C ARG A 235 -4.80 5.69 -5.03
N ILE A 236 -4.31 6.80 -4.47
CA ILE A 236 -3.32 6.75 -3.38
C ILE A 236 -3.91 6.06 -2.15
N ARG A 237 -5.15 6.40 -1.77
CA ARG A 237 -5.85 5.76 -0.65
C ARG A 237 -6.06 4.26 -0.90
N GLY A 238 -6.50 3.89 -2.11
CA GLY A 238 -6.72 2.52 -2.52
C GLY A 238 -5.44 1.68 -2.46
N MET A 239 -4.29 2.23 -2.84
CA MET A 239 -3.00 1.52 -2.73
C MET A 239 -2.66 1.15 -1.27
N LEU A 240 -2.94 2.03 -0.31
CA LEU A 240 -2.70 1.76 1.11
C LEU A 240 -3.64 0.69 1.67
N GLU A 241 -4.90 0.71 1.24
CA GLU A 241 -5.92 -0.28 1.64
C GLU A 241 -5.62 -1.66 1.04
N VAL A 242 -5.27 -1.73 -0.25
CA VAL A 242 -4.87 -2.97 -0.94
C VAL A 242 -3.63 -3.58 -0.31
N TRP A 243 -2.63 -2.77 0.04
CA TRP A 243 -1.43 -3.28 0.72
C TRP A 243 -1.78 -3.97 2.05
N LEU A 244 -2.63 -3.36 2.87
CA LEU A 244 -3.09 -3.98 4.13
C LEU A 244 -3.85 -5.28 3.86
N TYR A 245 -4.68 -5.31 2.83
CA TYR A 245 -5.47 -6.48 2.44
C TYR A 245 -4.61 -7.65 1.92
N VAL A 246 -3.40 -7.39 1.42
CA VAL A 246 -2.46 -8.43 1.00
C VAL A 246 -1.54 -8.83 2.16
N HIS A 247 -0.95 -7.85 2.84
CA HIS A 247 0.06 -8.09 3.88
C HIS A 247 -0.51 -8.86 5.08
N VAL A 248 -1.72 -8.50 5.53
CA VAL A 248 -2.31 -9.08 6.75
C VAL A 248 -2.72 -10.56 6.54
N PRO A 249 -3.45 -10.96 5.48
CA PRO A 249 -3.77 -12.36 5.27
C PRO A 249 -2.55 -13.26 5.07
N ILE A 250 -1.52 -12.79 4.35
CA ILE A 250 -0.28 -13.56 4.20
C ILE A 250 0.40 -13.75 5.57
N THR A 251 0.33 -12.75 6.46
CA THR A 251 0.84 -12.89 7.84
C THR A 251 0.07 -13.95 8.64
N PHE A 252 -1.25 -14.05 8.48
CA PHE A 252 -2.03 -15.12 9.10
C PHE A 252 -1.70 -16.49 8.50
N ALA A 253 -1.52 -16.58 7.18
CA ALA A 253 -1.07 -17.81 6.53
C ALA A 253 0.32 -18.24 7.03
N LEU A 254 1.24 -17.29 7.23
CA LEU A 254 2.55 -17.53 7.84
C LEU A 254 2.41 -18.09 9.26
N LEU A 255 1.54 -17.53 10.10
CA LEU A 255 1.32 -18.04 11.46
C LEU A 255 0.78 -19.47 11.46
N ALA A 256 -0.15 -19.78 10.55
CA ALA A 256 -0.69 -21.12 10.39
C ALA A 256 0.41 -22.10 9.93
N ALA A 257 1.19 -21.72 8.92
CA ALA A 257 2.31 -22.53 8.41
C ALA A 257 3.41 -22.71 9.46
N LEU A 258 3.71 -21.69 10.26
CA LEU A 258 4.66 -21.76 11.37
C LEU A 258 4.18 -22.73 12.45
N THR A 259 2.89 -22.67 12.80
CA THR A 259 2.29 -23.62 13.76
C THR A 259 2.39 -25.05 13.26
N ALA A 260 2.01 -25.28 11.99
CA ALA A 260 2.11 -26.59 11.36
C ALA A 260 3.57 -27.08 11.26
N HIS A 261 4.51 -26.19 10.96
CA HIS A 261 5.94 -26.47 10.97
C HIS A 261 6.41 -26.93 12.35
N ILE A 262 6.07 -26.20 13.41
CA ILE A 262 6.46 -26.54 14.79
C ILE A 262 5.89 -27.90 15.18
N ILE A 263 4.59 -28.11 14.98
CA ILE A 263 3.92 -29.39 15.29
C ILE A 263 4.57 -30.54 14.51
N SER A 264 4.85 -30.34 13.21
CA SER A 264 5.49 -31.36 12.38
C SER A 264 6.87 -31.75 12.89
N VAL A 265 7.66 -30.81 13.41
CA VAL A 265 8.98 -31.11 13.98
C VAL A 265 8.85 -31.93 15.26
N PHE A 266 7.87 -31.64 16.12
CA PHE A 266 7.70 -32.34 17.40
C PHE A 266 6.93 -33.66 17.32
N TYR A 267 6.15 -33.89 16.25
CA TYR A 267 5.33 -35.09 16.10
C TYR A 267 5.99 -36.17 15.23
N TYR A 268 6.77 -35.79 14.22
CA TYR A 268 7.42 -36.71 13.28
C TYR A 268 8.91 -36.96 13.59
N TRP A 269 9.40 -36.47 14.72
CA TRP A 269 10.75 -36.70 15.24
C TRP A 269 10.65 -37.23 16.67
#